data_AF-A0A0N7F509-F1
#
_entry.id   AF-A0A0N7F509-F1
#
_cell.length_a   1.000
_cell.length_b   1.000
_cell.length_c   1.000
_cell.angle_alpha   90.00
_cell.angle_beta   90.00
_cell.angle_gamma   90.00
#
_symmetry.space_group_name_H-M   'P 1'
#
loop_
_entity.id
_entity.type
_entity.pdbx_description
1 polymer ?
#
loop_
_entity_poly.entity_id
_entity_poly.type
_entity_poly.pdbx_seq_one_letter_code
_entity_poly.pdbx_strand_id
1 'polypeptide(L)'
;MPENRLLGVDVVRAIAIIGVFVMHFPMTGWLHAGPPAESSGFLRWLNIETSSRAMSLFVLLAGVSIALMTGGSKPHTGRRMTTALLRVAVRAVVLFLISLCIDEFGASVIAYYAVLLLFLIPFTQLRPRTLFALSTVSVPLVTLYPIWVFTSHTDWMTAEVPTGLAVLTHPGQWGDYLFSLVFTGGGFQVVYGIPLVLAGLAIGRLDLRSQAVRLRLMLVGAGVAVGACVVSWVAMYPLGFASTIDETEPPAMPWQALFAMPGERSLYATSAVGITFMVGVALLLLGGFLMPADRPRWQRALWPLAAAGGMAMTWYAGHFVYLKVIGNPHAFSSTHFLAVVAVTLTVSVLWRRWLQRGPLEWLVHKTIVTFVPGRRRTAAA
;
A
#
# COMPACT_ATOMS: atom_id res chain seq x y z
N MET A 1 17.66 -6.76 18.21
CA MET A 1 16.94 -5.98 17.17
C MET A 1 17.59 -4.60 17.10
N PRO A 2 17.62 -3.90 15.94
CA PRO A 2 18.13 -2.53 15.90
C PRO A 2 17.29 -1.65 16.85
N GLU A 3 17.93 -0.89 17.75
CA GLU A 3 17.35 -0.20 18.93
C GLU A 3 16.26 0.87 18.64
N ASN A 4 15.75 0.95 17.42
CA ASN A 4 14.81 2.00 17.00
C ASN A 4 13.72 1.52 16.04
N ARG A 5 13.52 0.20 15.91
CA ARG A 5 12.57 -0.38 14.96
C ARG A 5 11.20 -0.56 15.61
N LEU A 6 10.17 0.06 15.04
CA LEU A 6 8.78 -0.08 15.50
C LEU A 6 8.20 -1.40 14.97
N LEU A 7 8.25 -2.45 15.78
CA LEU A 7 7.79 -3.79 15.42
C LEU A 7 6.34 -3.79 14.90
N GLY A 8 5.46 -2.98 15.50
CA GLY A 8 4.07 -2.85 15.05
C GLY A 8 3.94 -2.38 13.59
N VAL A 9 4.82 -1.51 13.09
CA VAL A 9 4.79 -1.04 11.69
C VAL A 9 5.08 -2.20 10.73
N ASP A 10 6.04 -3.07 11.07
CA ASP A 10 6.34 -4.23 10.26
C ASP A 10 5.22 -5.27 10.32
N VAL A 11 4.55 -5.44 11.46
CA VAL A 11 3.36 -6.31 11.55
C VAL A 11 2.25 -5.83 10.62
N VAL A 12 1.92 -4.54 10.63
CA VAL A 12 0.91 -3.98 9.70
C VAL A 12 1.35 -4.17 8.25
N ARG A 13 2.65 -4.05 7.95
CA ARG A 13 3.18 -4.33 6.60
C ARG A 13 3.01 -5.80 6.20
N ALA A 14 3.15 -6.74 7.14
CA ALA A 14 2.92 -8.16 6.91
C ALA A 14 1.44 -8.45 6.63
N ILE A 15 0.54 -7.84 7.40
CA ILE A 15 -0.91 -7.93 7.17
C ILE A 15 -1.25 -7.42 5.76
N ALA A 16 -0.64 -6.31 5.33
CA ALA A 16 -0.82 -5.79 3.98
C ALA A 16 -0.32 -6.79 2.91
N ILE A 17 0.83 -7.46 3.10
CA ILE A 17 1.30 -8.51 2.15
C ILE A 17 0.31 -9.66 2.09
N ILE A 18 -0.17 -10.14 3.24
CA ILE A 18 -1.15 -11.23 3.28
C ILE A 18 -2.43 -10.82 2.56
N GLY A 19 -2.84 -9.55 2.67
CA GLY A 19 -3.97 -9.02 1.90
C GLY A 19 -3.73 -9.04 0.39
N VAL A 20 -2.51 -8.69 -0.07
CA VAL A 20 -2.14 -8.83 -1.50
C VAL A 20 -2.22 -10.29 -1.94
N PHE A 21 -1.84 -11.23 -1.07
CA PHE A 21 -2.00 -12.66 -1.37
C PHE A 21 -3.48 -13.03 -1.50
N VAL A 22 -4.38 -12.57 -0.63
CA VAL A 22 -5.82 -12.86 -0.76
C VAL A 22 -6.37 -12.41 -2.12
N MET A 23 -5.87 -11.28 -2.65
CA MET A 23 -6.25 -10.78 -3.98
C MET A 23 -5.80 -11.71 -5.11
N HIS A 24 -4.55 -12.19 -5.05
CA HIS A 24 -3.95 -12.96 -6.14
C HIS A 24 -4.13 -14.49 -5.99
N PHE A 25 -4.56 -14.94 -4.81
CA PHE A 25 -4.91 -16.32 -4.52
C PHE A 25 -6.40 -16.40 -4.11
N PRO A 26 -7.35 -16.15 -5.05
CA PRO A 26 -8.78 -16.18 -4.73
C PRO A 26 -9.18 -17.57 -4.23
N MET A 27 -9.60 -17.63 -2.96
CA MET A 27 -9.99 -18.86 -2.28
C MET A 27 -11.43 -19.21 -2.61
N THR A 28 -11.67 -20.34 -3.28
CA THR A 28 -13.03 -20.75 -3.68
C THR A 28 -13.56 -21.94 -2.89
N GLY A 29 -12.68 -22.78 -2.34
CA GLY A 29 -13.06 -23.90 -1.48
C GLY A 29 -12.05 -24.15 -0.36
N TRP A 30 -12.36 -25.06 0.56
CA TRP A 30 -11.48 -25.39 1.69
C TRP A 30 -10.31 -26.28 1.28
N LEU A 31 -10.60 -27.53 0.90
CA LEU A 31 -9.62 -28.55 0.53
C LEU A 31 -9.30 -28.52 -0.98
N HIS A 32 -10.32 -28.33 -1.81
CA HIS A 32 -10.20 -28.27 -3.26
C HIS A 32 -10.64 -26.89 -3.77
N ALA A 33 -10.03 -26.45 -4.86
CA ALA A 33 -10.52 -25.30 -5.60
C ALA A 33 -11.82 -25.69 -6.32
N GLY A 34 -12.84 -24.84 -6.21
CA GLY A 34 -14.08 -24.93 -6.97
C GLY A 34 -14.30 -23.70 -7.86
N PRO A 35 -15.39 -23.66 -8.63
CA PRO A 35 -15.79 -22.48 -9.38
C PRO A 35 -15.93 -21.25 -8.45
N PRO A 36 -15.46 -20.06 -8.85
CA PRO A 36 -15.61 -18.85 -8.02
C PRO A 36 -17.06 -18.55 -7.61
N ALA A 37 -18.02 -18.86 -8.47
CA ALA A 37 -19.46 -18.69 -8.21
C ALA A 37 -19.98 -19.58 -7.06
N GLU A 38 -19.32 -20.70 -6.78
CA GLU A 38 -19.68 -21.64 -5.71
C GLU A 38 -18.93 -21.36 -4.40
N SER A 39 -18.12 -20.30 -4.35
CA SER A 39 -17.41 -19.92 -3.14
C SER A 39 -18.37 -19.56 -2.01
N SER A 40 -18.05 -20.04 -0.80
CA SER A 40 -18.86 -19.70 0.39
C SER A 40 -18.97 -18.18 0.58
N GLY A 41 -20.10 -17.71 1.10
CA GLY A 41 -20.33 -16.27 1.29
C GLY A 41 -19.23 -15.57 2.09
N PHE A 42 -18.63 -16.25 3.08
CA PHE A 42 -17.49 -15.72 3.84
C PHE A 42 -16.22 -15.55 2.99
N LEU A 43 -15.86 -16.54 2.16
CA LEU A 43 -14.67 -16.46 1.30
C LEU A 43 -14.84 -15.38 0.21
N ARG A 44 -16.04 -15.29 -0.36
CA ARG A 44 -16.39 -14.23 -1.31
C ARG A 44 -16.30 -12.85 -0.65
N TRP A 45 -16.91 -12.67 0.51
CA TRP A 45 -16.80 -11.46 1.31
C TRP A 45 -15.33 -11.12 1.61
N LEU A 46 -14.54 -12.08 2.08
CA LEU A 46 -13.12 -11.87 2.40
C LEU A 46 -12.32 -11.44 1.17
N ASN A 47 -12.56 -12.04 0.00
CA ASN A 47 -11.89 -11.67 -1.24
C ASN A 47 -12.26 -10.25 -1.68
N ILE A 48 -13.56 -9.91 -1.69
CA ILE A 48 -14.06 -8.58 -2.05
C ILE A 48 -13.48 -7.51 -1.11
N GLU A 49 -13.54 -7.75 0.19
CA GLU A 49 -13.12 -6.77 1.19
C GLU A 49 -11.59 -6.60 1.24
N THR A 50 -10.81 -7.58 0.77
CA THR A 50 -9.34 -7.52 0.85
C THR A 50 -8.68 -7.09 -0.46
N SER A 51 -9.26 -7.47 -1.61
CA SER A 51 -8.65 -7.35 -2.95
C SER A 51 -8.13 -5.95 -3.27
N SER A 52 -8.94 -4.91 -3.06
CA SER A 52 -8.59 -3.52 -3.37
C SER A 52 -7.96 -2.75 -2.21
N ARG A 53 -8.00 -3.32 -1.00
CA ARG A 53 -7.69 -2.60 0.26
C ARG A 53 -6.27 -2.84 0.76
N ALA A 54 -5.69 -3.98 0.45
CA ALA A 54 -4.34 -4.33 0.91
C ALA A 54 -3.27 -3.32 0.44
N MET A 55 -3.44 -2.79 -0.78
CA MET A 55 -2.57 -1.75 -1.35
C MET A 55 -2.58 -0.46 -0.53
N SER A 56 -3.74 0.00 -0.06
CA SER A 56 -3.87 1.27 0.65
C SER A 56 -3.04 1.30 1.93
N LEU A 57 -2.93 0.15 2.60
CA LEU A 57 -2.07 -0.01 3.78
C LEU A 57 -0.59 0.19 3.42
N PHE A 58 -0.11 -0.39 2.32
CA PHE A 58 1.27 -0.16 1.87
C PHE A 58 1.54 1.29 1.54
N VAL A 59 0.60 1.95 0.86
CA VAL A 59 0.73 3.34 0.43
C VAL A 59 0.87 4.23 1.66
N LEU A 60 -0.02 4.08 2.63
CA LEU A 60 0.04 4.81 3.88
C LEU A 60 1.32 4.50 4.68
N LEU A 61 1.71 3.22 4.78
CA LEU A 61 2.95 2.82 5.45
C LEU A 61 4.21 3.34 4.75
N ALA A 62 4.17 3.58 3.43
CA ALA A 62 5.25 4.23 2.69
C ALA A 62 5.43 5.68 3.16
N GLY A 63 4.33 6.41 3.36
CA GLY A 63 4.33 7.73 3.98
C GLY A 63 4.93 7.72 5.39
N VAL A 64 4.50 6.78 6.24
CA VAL A 64 5.07 6.60 7.59
C VAL A 64 6.58 6.31 7.51
N SER A 65 6.99 5.46 6.56
CA SER A 65 8.39 5.10 6.36
C SER A 65 9.24 6.31 5.96
N ILE A 66 8.76 7.17 5.05
CA ILE A 66 9.46 8.41 4.67
C ILE A 66 9.54 9.37 5.85
N ALA A 67 8.46 9.52 6.63
CA ALA A 67 8.48 10.36 7.82
C ALA A 67 9.61 9.95 8.77
N LEU A 68 9.69 8.65 9.07
CA LEU A 68 10.72 8.08 9.95
C LEU A 68 12.13 8.24 9.36
N MET A 69 12.32 8.01 8.05
CA MET A 69 13.60 8.23 7.36
C MET A 69 14.05 9.69 7.38
N THR A 70 13.11 10.63 7.42
CA THR A 70 13.36 12.08 7.43
C THR A 70 13.24 12.70 8.83
N GLY A 71 13.36 11.90 9.90
CA GLY A 71 13.51 12.36 11.28
C GLY A 71 12.30 12.14 12.20
N GLY A 72 11.22 11.53 11.69
CA GLY A 72 10.02 11.26 12.46
C GLY A 72 9.42 12.54 13.06
N SER A 73 9.17 12.54 14.37
CA SER A 73 8.62 13.69 15.10
C SER A 73 9.54 14.92 15.18
N LYS A 74 10.83 14.76 14.90
CA LYS A 74 11.81 15.85 14.83
C LYS A 74 12.48 15.83 13.45
N PRO A 75 11.87 16.44 12.42
CA PRO A 75 12.40 16.42 11.06
C PRO A 75 13.86 16.85 11.01
N HIS A 76 14.66 16.15 10.20
CA HIS A 76 16.06 16.54 9.99
C HIS A 76 16.13 17.94 9.35
N THR A 77 17.25 18.63 9.58
CA THR A 77 17.53 19.93 8.95
C THR A 77 18.91 19.93 8.28
N GLY A 78 19.14 20.88 7.37
CA GLY A 78 20.39 21.04 6.64
C GLY A 78 20.83 19.78 5.88
N ARG A 79 22.14 19.48 5.91
CA ARG A 79 22.74 18.36 5.16
C ARG A 79 22.11 17.00 5.47
N ARG A 80 21.68 16.75 6.72
CA ARG A 80 21.03 15.48 7.09
C ARG A 80 19.70 15.29 6.38
N MET A 81 18.95 16.38 6.17
CA MET A 81 17.72 16.35 5.38
C MET A 81 18.05 16.09 3.91
N THR A 82 19.01 16.80 3.33
CA THR A 82 19.43 16.58 1.94
C THR A 82 19.82 15.12 1.69
N THR A 83 20.62 14.51 2.57
CA THR A 83 20.96 13.09 2.50
C THR A 83 19.71 12.20 2.59
N ALA A 84 18.76 12.51 3.48
CA ALA A 84 17.53 11.74 3.60
C ALA A 84 16.66 11.82 2.33
N LEU A 85 16.52 13.01 1.74
CA LEU A 85 15.76 13.23 0.51
C LEU A 85 16.42 12.54 -0.70
N LEU A 86 17.75 12.64 -0.84
CA LEU A 86 18.48 11.92 -1.88
C LEU A 86 18.31 10.40 -1.75
N ARG A 87 18.31 9.86 -0.53
CA ARG A 87 18.04 8.44 -0.29
C ARG A 87 16.62 8.03 -0.66
N VAL A 88 15.63 8.91 -0.46
CA VAL A 88 14.25 8.69 -0.92
C VAL A 88 14.19 8.69 -2.44
N ALA A 89 14.85 9.63 -3.11
CA ALA A 89 14.90 9.70 -4.57
C ALA A 89 15.57 8.44 -5.18
N VAL A 90 16.75 8.05 -4.67
CA VAL A 90 17.42 6.81 -5.11
C VAL A 90 16.55 5.59 -4.85
N ARG A 91 15.87 5.52 -3.70
CA ARG A 91 14.94 4.43 -3.41
C ARG A 91 13.81 4.36 -4.42
N ALA A 92 13.21 5.50 -4.79
CA ALA A 92 12.16 5.55 -5.79
C ALA A 92 12.65 5.04 -7.15
N VAL A 93 13.83 5.48 -7.61
CA VAL A 93 14.42 5.01 -8.88
C VAL A 93 14.66 3.49 -8.85
N VAL A 94 15.22 2.96 -7.77
CA VAL A 94 15.46 1.50 -7.66
C VAL A 94 14.15 0.72 -7.64
N LEU A 95 13.13 1.22 -6.93
CA LEU A 95 11.80 0.59 -6.91
C LEU A 95 11.15 0.60 -8.30
N PHE A 96 11.28 1.71 -9.03
CA PHE A 96 10.81 1.81 -10.41
C PHE A 96 11.46 0.75 -11.30
N LEU A 97 12.79 0.64 -11.28
CA LEU A 97 13.52 -0.37 -12.07
C LEU A 97 13.13 -1.81 -11.68
N ILE A 98 12.98 -2.08 -10.38
CA ILE A 98 12.50 -3.39 -9.90
C ILE A 98 11.08 -3.66 -10.40
N SER A 99 10.22 -2.65 -10.45
CA SER A 99 8.85 -2.80 -10.97
C SER A 99 8.86 -3.22 -12.43
N LEU A 100 9.68 -2.60 -13.27
CA LEU A 100 9.78 -2.98 -14.69
C LEU A 100 10.17 -4.46 -14.86
N CYS A 101 11.04 -4.99 -13.99
CA CYS A 101 11.37 -6.41 -14.01
C CYS A 101 10.21 -7.31 -13.53
N ILE A 102 9.39 -6.85 -12.58
CA ILE A 102 8.24 -7.61 -12.09
C ILE A 102 7.10 -7.59 -13.09
N ASP A 103 6.95 -6.50 -13.85
CA ASP A 103 5.94 -6.34 -14.89
C ASP A 103 6.00 -7.44 -15.97
N GLU A 104 7.17 -8.04 -16.20
CA GLU A 104 7.35 -9.23 -17.07
C GLU A 104 6.58 -10.48 -16.57
N PHE A 105 6.26 -10.52 -15.27
CA PHE A 105 5.54 -11.62 -14.63
C PHE A 105 4.07 -11.27 -14.33
N GLY A 106 3.73 -9.97 -14.29
CA GLY A 106 2.38 -9.47 -14.05
C GLY A 106 2.39 -8.01 -13.62
N ALA A 107 1.25 -7.33 -13.72
CA ALA A 107 1.13 -5.89 -13.47
C ALA A 107 1.57 -5.52 -12.03
N SER A 108 2.74 -4.89 -11.93
CA SER A 108 3.36 -4.51 -10.66
C SER A 108 2.85 -3.15 -10.21
N VAL A 109 2.43 -3.09 -8.95
CA VAL A 109 2.03 -1.84 -8.32
C VAL A 109 3.25 -0.98 -7.93
N ILE A 110 4.46 -1.57 -7.86
CA ILE A 110 5.66 -0.92 -7.30
C ILE A 110 6.03 0.38 -8.04
N ALA A 111 5.80 0.48 -9.35
CA ALA A 111 6.07 1.68 -10.13
C ALA A 111 5.26 2.89 -9.61
N TYR A 112 3.98 2.70 -9.28
CA TYR A 112 3.13 3.76 -8.71
C TYR A 112 3.64 4.20 -7.33
N TYR A 113 4.14 3.27 -6.50
CA TYR A 113 4.79 3.64 -5.23
C TYR A 113 6.03 4.48 -5.42
N ALA A 114 6.86 4.19 -6.44
CA ALA A 114 8.06 4.97 -6.71
C ALA A 114 7.71 6.45 -6.98
N VAL A 115 6.67 6.70 -7.77
CA VAL A 115 6.15 8.05 -8.02
C VAL A 115 5.68 8.70 -6.72
N LEU A 116 4.89 7.98 -5.91
CA LEU A 116 4.40 8.48 -4.63
C LEU A 116 5.51 8.81 -3.61
N LEU A 117 6.63 8.08 -3.63
CA LEU A 117 7.79 8.43 -2.78
C LEU A 117 8.42 9.76 -3.21
N LEU A 118 8.53 10.01 -4.53
CA LEU A 118 9.04 11.29 -5.06
C LEU A 118 8.07 12.42 -4.75
N PHE A 119 6.77 12.17 -4.93
CA PHE A 119 5.71 13.12 -4.60
C PHE A 119 5.80 13.62 -3.15
N LEU A 120 6.18 12.77 -2.19
CA LEU A 120 6.28 13.16 -0.79
C LEU A 120 7.45 14.09 -0.46
N ILE A 121 8.51 14.16 -1.29
CA ILE A 121 9.72 14.95 -1.04
C ILE A 121 9.40 16.42 -0.64
N PRO A 122 8.62 17.19 -1.42
CA PRO A 122 8.29 18.59 -1.08
C PRO A 122 7.48 18.74 0.22
N PHE A 123 6.71 17.72 0.61
CA PHE A 123 5.85 17.78 1.80
C PHE A 123 6.56 17.36 3.09
N THR A 124 7.80 16.86 3.00
CA THR A 124 8.51 16.29 4.16
C THR A 124 8.71 17.29 5.30
N GLN A 125 8.85 18.59 5.05
CA GLN A 125 9.07 19.59 6.09
C GLN A 125 7.78 20.16 6.70
N LEU A 126 6.62 19.80 6.16
CA LEU A 126 5.34 20.33 6.64
C LEU A 126 4.97 19.78 8.02
N ARG A 127 4.18 20.57 8.76
CA ARG A 127 3.67 20.19 10.08
C ARG A 127 2.61 19.08 9.93
N PRO A 128 2.47 18.17 10.92
CA PRO A 128 1.49 17.08 10.88
C PRO A 128 0.06 17.57 10.59
N ARG A 129 -0.34 18.70 11.18
CA ARG A 129 -1.68 19.30 10.98
C ARG A 129 -1.92 19.70 9.53
N THR A 130 -0.92 20.31 8.88
CA THR A 130 -0.99 20.69 7.47
C THR A 130 -1.05 19.45 6.58
N LEU A 131 -0.29 18.40 6.91
CA LEU A 131 -0.33 17.14 6.15
C LEU A 131 -1.68 16.43 6.27
N PHE A 132 -2.28 16.40 7.46
CA PHE A 132 -3.65 15.90 7.61
C PHE A 132 -4.66 16.76 6.83
N ALA A 133 -4.54 18.09 6.87
CA ALA A 133 -5.42 18.96 6.10
C ALA A 133 -5.28 18.71 4.58
N LEU A 134 -4.05 18.62 4.06
CA LEU A 134 -3.79 18.31 2.66
C LEU A 134 -4.33 16.92 2.28
N SER A 135 -4.12 15.93 3.13
CA SER A 135 -4.67 14.58 2.95
C SER A 135 -6.20 14.60 2.89
N THR A 136 -6.87 15.33 3.77
CA THR A 136 -8.34 15.43 3.79
C THR A 136 -8.86 16.14 2.55
N VAL A 137 -8.26 17.27 2.18
CA VAL A 137 -8.65 18.07 1.01
C VAL A 137 -8.38 17.31 -0.30
N SER A 138 -7.35 16.46 -0.34
CA SER A 138 -7.06 15.69 -1.55
C SER A 138 -8.08 14.58 -1.80
N VAL A 139 -8.78 14.04 -0.78
CA VAL A 139 -9.79 12.97 -0.96
C VAL A 139 -10.83 13.32 -2.03
N PRO A 140 -11.61 14.41 -1.94
CA PRO A 140 -12.59 14.73 -2.98
C PRO A 140 -11.94 14.96 -4.35
N LEU A 141 -10.75 15.56 -4.40
CA LEU A 141 -10.05 15.82 -5.67
C LEU A 141 -9.67 14.51 -6.38
N VAL A 142 -9.09 13.56 -5.65
CA VAL A 142 -8.65 12.28 -6.24
C VAL A 142 -9.83 11.38 -6.59
N THR A 143 -10.97 11.54 -5.93
CA THR A 143 -12.18 10.77 -6.20
C THR A 143 -12.99 11.37 -7.36
N LEU A 144 -13.02 12.70 -7.50
CA LEU A 144 -13.65 13.36 -8.66
C LEU A 144 -12.82 13.22 -9.94
N TYR A 145 -11.51 13.04 -9.83
CA TYR A 145 -10.62 12.93 -10.99
C TYR A 145 -10.99 11.76 -11.94
N PRO A 146 -11.18 10.51 -11.47
CA PRO A 146 -11.65 9.43 -12.33
C PRO A 146 -12.99 9.74 -13.01
N ILE A 147 -13.96 10.32 -12.29
CA ILE A 147 -15.25 10.70 -12.90
C ILE A 147 -15.01 11.69 -14.04
N TRP A 148 -14.17 12.69 -13.83
CA TRP A 148 -13.81 13.65 -14.86
C TRP A 148 -13.12 12.95 -16.06
N VAL A 149 -12.18 12.04 -15.82
CA VAL A 149 -11.52 11.28 -16.90
C VAL A 149 -12.53 10.43 -17.68
N PHE A 150 -13.41 9.68 -17.02
CA PHE A 150 -14.40 8.84 -17.71
C PHE A 150 -15.49 9.62 -18.44
N THR A 151 -15.74 10.87 -18.04
CA THR A 151 -16.77 11.70 -18.68
C THR A 151 -16.22 12.54 -19.82
N SER A 152 -14.91 12.88 -19.81
CA SER A 152 -14.35 13.87 -20.75
C SER A 152 -13.07 13.44 -21.47
N HIS A 153 -12.37 12.41 -20.99
CA HIS A 153 -11.05 11.99 -21.51
C HIS A 153 -10.91 10.45 -21.53
N THR A 154 -11.92 9.76 -22.06
CA THR A 154 -11.93 8.28 -22.13
C THR A 154 -10.78 7.73 -22.98
N ASP A 155 -10.29 8.52 -23.93
CA ASP A 155 -9.14 8.22 -24.79
C ASP A 155 -7.85 7.97 -23.99
N TRP A 156 -7.67 8.62 -22.84
CA TRP A 156 -6.50 8.42 -21.97
C TRP A 156 -6.44 7.04 -21.33
N MET A 157 -7.57 6.33 -21.26
CA MET A 157 -7.66 4.97 -20.72
C MET A 157 -7.39 3.90 -21.78
N THR A 158 -7.48 4.25 -23.06
CA THR A 158 -7.31 3.33 -24.20
C THR A 158 -5.94 3.44 -24.87
N ALA A 159 -5.10 4.38 -24.43
CA ALA A 159 -3.76 4.56 -24.99
C ALA A 159 -2.90 3.31 -24.74
N GLU A 160 -2.33 2.76 -25.82
CA GLU A 160 -1.35 1.68 -25.73
C GLU A 160 0.00 2.25 -25.30
N VAL A 161 0.49 1.75 -24.16
CA VAL A 161 1.72 2.23 -23.54
C VAL A 161 2.65 1.03 -23.34
N PRO A 162 3.97 1.16 -23.57
CA PRO A 162 4.92 0.08 -23.34
C PRO A 162 4.90 -0.34 -21.87
N THR A 163 5.09 -1.62 -21.60
CA THR A 163 5.12 -2.20 -20.25
C THR A 163 6.44 -2.93 -20.01
N GLY A 164 6.78 -3.13 -18.74
CA GLY A 164 7.99 -3.85 -18.35
C GLY A 164 9.28 -3.23 -18.89
N LEU A 165 10.22 -4.09 -19.30
CA LEU A 165 11.53 -3.65 -19.79
C LEU A 165 11.47 -2.93 -21.14
N ALA A 166 10.39 -3.12 -21.92
CA ALA A 166 10.19 -2.43 -23.19
C ALA A 166 10.09 -0.91 -23.05
N VAL A 167 9.72 -0.40 -21.86
CA VAL A 167 9.74 1.03 -21.55
C VAL A 167 11.13 1.62 -21.74
N LEU A 168 12.19 0.88 -21.39
CA LEU A 168 13.57 1.36 -21.48
C LEU A 168 14.09 1.41 -22.91
N THR A 169 13.50 0.64 -23.83
CA THR A 169 13.94 0.55 -25.23
C THR A 169 13.16 1.48 -26.17
N HIS A 170 12.07 2.10 -25.68
CA HIS A 170 11.23 3.01 -26.47
C HIS A 170 11.25 4.44 -25.89
N PRO A 171 12.37 5.18 -25.98
CA PRO A 171 12.50 6.51 -25.38
C PRO A 171 11.47 7.53 -25.92
N GLY A 172 10.99 7.34 -27.16
CA GLY A 172 9.97 8.22 -27.76
C GLY A 172 8.59 8.15 -27.08
N GLN A 173 8.30 7.09 -26.32
CA GLN A 173 7.01 6.88 -25.64
C GLN A 173 7.07 7.16 -24.13
N TRP A 174 8.18 7.71 -23.64
CA TRP A 174 8.32 8.03 -22.20
C TRP A 174 7.32 9.07 -21.73
N GLY A 175 6.93 10.02 -22.58
CA GLY A 175 5.90 11.00 -22.25
C GLY A 175 4.58 10.33 -21.91
N ASP A 176 4.08 9.48 -22.82
CA ASP A 176 2.82 8.76 -22.65
C ASP A 176 2.89 7.76 -21.50
N TYR A 177 4.02 7.08 -21.33
CA TYR A 177 4.23 6.18 -20.20
C TYR A 177 4.24 6.91 -18.86
N LEU A 178 4.94 8.04 -18.73
CA LEU A 178 4.94 8.81 -17.49
C LEU A 178 3.58 9.44 -17.22
N PHE A 179 2.89 9.91 -18.26
CA PHE A 179 1.53 10.40 -18.14
C PHE A 179 0.60 9.30 -17.62
N SER A 180 0.61 8.13 -18.26
CA SER A 180 -0.15 6.96 -17.82
C SER A 180 0.22 6.60 -16.38
N LEU A 181 1.51 6.38 -16.07
CA LEU A 181 1.97 6.00 -14.74
C LEU A 181 1.52 6.96 -13.63
N VAL A 182 1.52 8.28 -13.88
CA VAL A 182 1.17 9.28 -12.87
C VAL A 182 -0.34 9.49 -12.77
N PHE A 183 -1.06 9.44 -13.88
CA PHE A 183 -2.43 9.94 -13.95
C PHE A 183 -3.49 8.85 -14.13
N THR A 184 -3.30 7.87 -15.02
CA THR A 184 -4.37 6.90 -15.40
C THR A 184 -4.04 5.44 -15.07
N GLY A 185 -2.77 5.10 -15.06
CA GLY A 185 -2.22 3.75 -14.95
C GLY A 185 -2.66 3.01 -13.69
N GLY A 186 -2.85 1.69 -13.87
CA GLY A 186 -3.24 0.77 -12.81
C GLY A 186 -4.61 1.07 -12.21
N GLY A 187 -5.41 1.91 -12.86
CA GLY A 187 -6.66 2.41 -12.31
C GLY A 187 -6.46 3.56 -11.34
N PHE A 188 -5.72 4.59 -11.75
CA PHE A 188 -5.49 5.83 -10.99
C PHE A 188 -4.68 5.64 -9.69
N GLN A 189 -3.75 4.69 -9.63
CA GLN A 189 -3.16 4.29 -8.34
C GLN A 189 -2.30 5.36 -7.67
N VAL A 190 -1.55 6.15 -8.45
CA VAL A 190 -0.81 7.30 -7.92
C VAL A 190 -1.78 8.33 -7.38
N VAL A 191 -2.79 8.71 -8.17
CA VAL A 191 -3.81 9.69 -7.77
C VAL A 191 -4.53 9.23 -6.50
N TYR A 192 -5.02 7.98 -6.48
CA TYR A 192 -5.61 7.31 -5.32
C TYR A 192 -4.70 7.34 -4.08
N GLY A 193 -3.39 7.15 -4.30
CA GLY A 193 -2.42 7.05 -3.22
C GLY A 193 -2.09 8.37 -2.52
N ILE A 194 -2.34 9.53 -3.15
CA ILE A 194 -2.01 10.86 -2.61
C ILE A 194 -2.53 11.08 -1.18
N PRO A 195 -3.85 10.96 -0.89
CA PRO A 195 -4.35 11.14 0.48
C PRO A 195 -3.72 10.14 1.45
N LEU A 196 -3.53 8.89 1.03
CA LEU A 196 -2.97 7.83 1.88
C LEU A 196 -1.51 8.09 2.25
N VAL A 197 -0.66 8.47 1.29
CA VAL A 197 0.75 8.79 1.58
C VAL A 197 0.90 10.04 2.43
N LEU A 198 0.05 11.05 2.23
CA LEU A 198 0.05 12.28 3.02
C LEU A 198 -0.39 12.00 4.46
N ALA A 199 -1.46 11.23 4.66
CA ALA A 199 -1.89 10.74 5.97
C ALA A 199 -0.77 9.93 6.64
N GLY A 200 -0.13 9.02 5.89
CA GLY A 200 1.00 8.24 6.35
C GLY A 200 2.18 9.10 6.82
N LEU A 201 2.55 10.10 6.02
CA LEU A 201 3.61 11.05 6.36
C LEU A 201 3.22 11.82 7.64
N ALA A 202 1.97 12.28 7.76
CA ALA A 202 1.46 12.97 8.96
C ALA A 202 1.54 12.09 10.22
N ILE A 203 1.12 10.83 10.12
CA ILE A 203 1.16 9.85 11.21
C ILE A 203 2.59 9.60 11.67
N GLY A 204 3.53 9.41 10.73
CA GLY A 204 4.93 9.20 11.05
C GLY A 204 5.65 10.43 11.62
N ARG A 205 5.05 11.62 11.53
CA ARG A 205 5.49 12.83 12.24
C ARG A 205 4.95 12.94 13.66
N LEU A 206 3.99 12.11 14.06
CA LEU A 206 3.56 12.03 15.45
C LEU A 206 4.59 11.25 16.28
N ASP A 207 4.57 11.45 17.60
CA ASP A 207 5.40 10.64 18.49
C ASP A 207 4.76 9.25 18.68
N LEU A 208 5.09 8.33 17.77
CA LEU A 208 4.62 6.94 17.80
C LEU A 208 5.18 6.13 18.98
N ARG A 209 6.04 6.71 19.84
CA ARG A 209 6.45 6.09 21.11
C ARG A 209 5.51 6.44 22.26
N SER A 210 4.75 7.54 22.14
CA SER A 210 3.77 7.93 23.15
C SER A 210 2.55 6.99 23.14
N GLN A 211 2.24 6.41 24.29
CA GLN A 211 1.05 5.58 24.46
C GLN A 211 -0.24 6.35 24.18
N ALA A 212 -0.29 7.64 24.56
CA ALA A 212 -1.44 8.49 24.29
C ALA A 212 -1.67 8.68 22.79
N VAL A 213 -0.60 8.85 22.00
CA VAL A 213 -0.70 8.93 20.54
C VAL A 213 -1.21 7.60 19.97
N ARG A 214 -0.65 6.47 20.39
CA ARG A 214 -1.09 5.14 19.93
C ARG A 214 -2.57 4.88 20.23
N LEU A 215 -3.05 5.27 21.41
CA LEU A 215 -4.46 5.14 21.79
C LEU A 215 -5.37 6.04 20.97
N ARG A 216 -4.96 7.29 20.75
CA ARG A 216 -5.70 8.20 19.86
C ARG A 216 -5.76 7.67 18.44
N LEU A 217 -4.65 7.16 17.89
CA LEU A 217 -4.64 6.54 16.56
C LEU A 217 -5.61 5.36 16.50
N MET A 218 -5.61 4.50 17.51
CA MET A 218 -6.51 3.35 17.57
C MET A 218 -7.99 3.77 17.63
N LEU A 219 -8.35 4.66 18.56
CA LEU A 219 -9.74 5.09 18.77
C LEU A 219 -10.27 5.94 17.61
N VAL A 220 -9.47 6.90 17.12
CA VAL A 220 -9.84 7.72 15.96
C VAL A 220 -9.92 6.84 14.72
N GLY A 221 -8.98 5.92 14.52
CA GLY A 221 -9.00 4.97 13.41
C GLY A 221 -10.25 4.11 13.40
N ALA A 222 -10.63 3.56 14.55
CA ALA A 222 -11.87 2.81 14.72
C ALA A 222 -13.11 3.66 14.41
N GLY A 223 -13.18 4.88 14.96
CA GLY A 223 -14.29 5.80 14.71
C GLY A 223 -14.43 6.20 13.24
N VAL A 224 -13.32 6.50 12.57
CA VAL A 224 -13.29 6.84 11.15
C VAL A 224 -13.69 5.65 10.28
N ALA A 225 -13.18 4.46 10.57
CA ALA A 225 -13.54 3.25 9.81
C ALA A 225 -15.03 2.90 9.96
N VAL A 226 -15.54 2.90 11.20
CA VAL A 226 -16.97 2.65 11.46
C VAL A 226 -17.84 3.74 10.82
N GLY A 227 -17.46 5.01 10.97
CA GLY A 227 -18.17 6.12 10.35
C GLY A 227 -18.23 6.00 8.83
N ALA A 228 -17.12 5.65 8.17
CA ALA A 228 -17.10 5.41 6.73
C ALA A 228 -17.99 4.23 6.32
N CYS A 229 -17.98 3.12 7.07
CA CYS A 229 -18.91 2.01 6.84
C CYS A 229 -20.37 2.43 6.94
N VAL A 230 -20.73 3.19 7.99
CA VAL A 230 -22.10 3.67 8.19
C VAL A 230 -22.51 4.61 7.07
N VAL A 231 -21.65 5.56 6.69
CA VAL A 231 -21.92 6.48 5.57
C VAL A 231 -22.14 5.71 4.26
N SER A 232 -21.27 4.73 3.96
CA SER A 232 -21.43 3.90 2.76
C SER A 232 -22.74 3.11 2.82
N TRP A 233 -23.04 2.49 3.95
CA TRP A 233 -24.27 1.70 4.13
C TRP A 233 -25.53 2.57 3.95
N VAL A 234 -25.57 3.74 4.58
CA VAL A 234 -26.70 4.69 4.45
C VAL A 234 -26.87 5.14 3.00
N ALA A 235 -25.76 5.46 2.32
CA ALA A 235 -25.79 5.88 0.92
C ALA A 235 -26.28 4.75 -0.01
N MET A 236 -25.73 3.55 0.13
CA MET A 236 -26.03 2.44 -0.76
C MET A 236 -27.47 1.92 -0.59
N TYR A 237 -27.95 1.81 0.64
CA TYR A 237 -29.22 1.13 0.94
C TYR A 237 -30.38 2.13 1.21
N PRO A 238 -30.44 2.87 2.34
CA PRO A 238 -31.49 3.87 2.56
C PRO A 238 -31.66 4.92 1.47
N LEU A 239 -30.58 5.45 0.90
CA LEU A 239 -30.64 6.47 -0.15
C LEU A 239 -30.75 5.89 -1.57
N GLY A 240 -30.71 4.56 -1.72
CA GLY A 240 -30.89 3.89 -3.01
C GLY A 240 -29.75 4.07 -4.01
N PHE A 241 -28.56 4.53 -3.60
CA PHE A 241 -27.45 4.73 -4.55
C PHE A 241 -26.99 3.43 -5.22
N ALA A 242 -27.20 2.28 -4.58
CA ALA A 242 -26.86 0.99 -5.15
C ALA A 242 -27.63 0.70 -6.45
N SER A 243 -28.92 1.03 -6.53
CA SER A 243 -29.71 0.76 -7.75
C SER A 243 -29.25 1.64 -8.91
N THR A 244 -28.96 2.93 -8.65
CA THR A 244 -28.44 3.82 -9.68
C THR A 244 -27.08 3.36 -10.23
N ILE A 245 -26.21 2.83 -9.35
CA ILE A 245 -24.91 2.28 -9.78
C ILE A 245 -25.13 1.03 -10.64
N ASP A 246 -26.00 0.12 -10.21
CA ASP A 246 -26.29 -1.12 -10.92
C ASP A 246 -26.98 -0.88 -12.29
N GLU A 247 -27.74 0.20 -12.43
CA GLU A 247 -28.39 0.62 -13.68
C GLU A 247 -27.44 1.37 -14.64
N THR A 248 -26.28 1.85 -14.17
CA THR A 248 -25.37 2.63 -15.01
C THR A 248 -24.46 1.72 -15.83
N GLU A 249 -24.52 1.83 -17.16
CA GLU A 249 -23.64 1.08 -18.05
C GLU A 249 -22.20 1.66 -18.08
N PRO A 250 -21.16 0.82 -17.97
CA PRO A 250 -19.77 1.25 -18.18
C PRO A 250 -19.59 1.85 -19.59
N PRO A 251 -18.71 2.85 -19.77
CA PRO A 251 -17.69 3.36 -18.84
C PRO A 251 -18.16 4.51 -17.93
N ALA A 252 -19.44 4.89 -17.98
CA ALA A 252 -19.95 6.00 -17.20
C ALA A 252 -19.88 5.69 -15.69
N MET A 253 -19.47 6.68 -14.89
CA MET A 253 -19.46 6.57 -13.44
C MET A 253 -20.42 7.58 -12.82
N PRO A 254 -21.51 7.11 -12.19
CA PRO A 254 -22.41 8.00 -11.50
C PRO A 254 -21.71 8.56 -10.26
N TRP A 255 -21.99 9.80 -9.87
CA TRP A 255 -21.37 10.43 -8.69
C TRP A 255 -21.71 9.69 -7.38
N GLN A 256 -22.78 8.89 -7.39
CA GLN A 256 -23.14 7.96 -6.32
C GLN A 256 -22.02 6.97 -5.99
N ALA A 257 -21.20 6.58 -6.99
CA ALA A 257 -20.07 5.68 -6.82
C ALA A 257 -18.99 6.24 -5.87
N LEU A 258 -18.96 7.56 -5.64
CA LEU A 258 -18.06 8.22 -4.67
C LEU A 258 -18.29 7.71 -3.23
N PHE A 259 -19.49 7.22 -2.93
CA PHE A 259 -19.91 6.74 -1.60
C PHE A 259 -19.84 5.21 -1.44
N ALA A 260 -19.63 4.47 -2.53
CA ALA A 260 -19.56 3.02 -2.49
C ALA A 260 -18.25 2.56 -1.83
N MET A 261 -18.30 1.45 -1.09
CA MET A 261 -17.07 0.75 -0.73
C MET A 261 -16.42 0.15 -1.99
N PRO A 262 -15.09 0.11 -2.08
CA PRO A 262 -14.40 -0.65 -3.12
C PRO A 262 -14.87 -2.11 -3.11
N GLY A 263 -15.29 -2.63 -4.27
CA GLY A 263 -15.88 -3.96 -4.43
C GLY A 263 -16.38 -4.21 -5.85
N GLU A 264 -17.22 -5.24 -6.05
CA GLU A 264 -17.68 -5.71 -7.39
C GLU A 264 -18.35 -4.60 -8.23
N ARG A 265 -19.02 -3.65 -7.59
CA ARG A 265 -19.74 -2.54 -8.24
C ARG A 265 -18.87 -1.31 -8.52
N SER A 266 -17.60 -1.33 -8.13
CA SER A 266 -16.70 -0.19 -8.25
C SER A 266 -15.59 -0.54 -9.23
N LEU A 267 -15.63 0.08 -10.40
CA LEU A 267 -14.61 -0.12 -11.45
C LEU A 267 -13.19 0.25 -10.97
N TYR A 268 -13.05 1.10 -9.95
CA TYR A 268 -11.76 1.51 -9.38
C TYR A 268 -11.84 1.77 -7.87
N ALA A 269 -10.73 1.56 -7.16
CA ALA A 269 -10.63 1.75 -5.71
C ALA A 269 -10.71 3.22 -5.25
N THR A 270 -11.17 4.17 -6.08
CA THR A 270 -10.99 5.62 -5.89
C THR A 270 -12.06 6.29 -5.03
N SER A 271 -13.01 5.55 -4.45
CA SER A 271 -14.12 6.11 -3.68
C SER A 271 -13.67 6.89 -2.43
N ALA A 272 -14.35 8.02 -2.14
CA ALA A 272 -13.97 8.92 -1.06
C ALA A 272 -14.17 8.27 0.31
N VAL A 273 -15.27 7.52 0.43
CA VAL A 273 -15.59 6.74 1.62
C VAL A 273 -14.62 5.57 1.78
N GLY A 274 -14.22 4.90 0.69
CA GLY A 274 -13.23 3.82 0.70
C GLY A 274 -11.84 4.28 1.13
N ILE A 275 -11.36 5.42 0.60
CA ILE A 275 -10.08 6.02 1.02
C ILE A 275 -10.12 6.34 2.52
N THR A 276 -11.20 6.98 2.98
CA THR A 276 -11.37 7.38 4.38
C THR A 276 -11.44 6.17 5.30
N PHE A 277 -12.17 5.12 4.90
CA PHE A 277 -12.20 3.83 5.59
C PHE A 277 -10.80 3.25 5.73
N MET A 278 -10.01 3.23 4.66
CA MET A 278 -8.66 2.67 4.69
C MET A 278 -7.67 3.48 5.52
N VAL A 279 -7.79 4.81 5.56
CA VAL A 279 -7.06 5.64 6.53
C VAL A 279 -7.47 5.24 7.95
N GLY A 280 -8.75 5.07 8.23
CA GLY A 280 -9.27 4.61 9.52
C GLY A 280 -8.71 3.24 9.94
N VAL A 281 -8.77 2.26 9.04
CA VAL A 281 -8.20 0.91 9.24
C VAL A 281 -6.71 0.97 9.50
N ALA A 282 -5.95 1.75 8.72
CA ALA A 282 -4.51 1.89 8.93
C ALA A 282 -4.17 2.50 10.30
N LEU A 283 -4.90 3.53 10.72
CA LEU A 283 -4.77 4.16 12.03
C LEU A 283 -5.08 3.16 13.16
N LEU A 284 -6.17 2.40 13.02
CA LEU A 284 -6.59 1.36 13.95
C LEU A 284 -5.53 0.28 14.09
N LEU A 285 -5.03 -0.27 12.97
CA LEU A 285 -4.01 -1.30 12.96
C LEU A 285 -2.68 -0.78 13.52
N LEU A 286 -2.25 0.42 13.14
CA LEU A 286 -1.02 1.02 13.68
C LEU A 286 -1.13 1.24 15.19
N GLY A 287 -2.19 1.88 15.67
CA GLY A 287 -2.39 2.08 17.11
C GLY A 287 -2.49 0.75 17.87
N GLY A 288 -3.27 -0.19 17.34
CA GLY A 288 -3.54 -1.49 17.92
C GLY A 288 -2.33 -2.43 17.97
N PHE A 289 -1.44 -2.42 16.96
CA PHE A 289 -0.24 -3.25 16.95
C PHE A 289 0.98 -2.58 17.61
N LEU A 290 1.04 -1.24 17.63
CA LEU A 290 2.12 -0.53 18.34
C LEU A 290 2.01 -0.67 19.86
N MET A 291 0.81 -0.76 20.43
CA MET A 291 0.64 -0.93 21.89
C MET A 291 1.19 -2.26 22.45
N PRO A 292 0.76 -3.44 21.98
CA PRO A 292 1.22 -4.72 22.50
C PRO A 292 2.68 -4.99 22.13
N ALA A 293 3.18 -4.40 21.05
CA ALA A 293 4.56 -4.57 20.58
C ALA A 293 5.65 -4.12 21.59
N ASP A 294 5.30 -3.41 22.66
CA ASP A 294 6.25 -3.08 23.73
C ASP A 294 6.42 -4.22 24.76
N ARG A 295 5.50 -5.18 24.81
CA ARG A 295 5.52 -6.28 25.79
C ARG A 295 6.32 -7.48 25.25
N PRO A 296 7.25 -8.07 26.03
CA PRO A 296 8.10 -9.17 25.56
C PRO A 296 7.34 -10.39 25.03
N ARG A 297 6.21 -10.75 25.65
CA ARG A 297 5.36 -11.88 25.22
C ARG A 297 4.78 -11.64 23.82
N TRP A 298 4.24 -10.44 23.61
CA TRP A 298 3.64 -10.05 22.33
C TRP A 298 4.69 -9.82 21.25
N GLN A 299 5.89 -9.34 21.60
CA GLN A 299 7.01 -9.26 20.65
C GLN A 299 7.37 -10.63 20.08
N ARG A 300 7.41 -11.67 20.91
CA ARG A 300 7.67 -13.05 20.44
C ARG A 300 6.54 -13.57 19.54
N ALA A 301 5.29 -13.36 19.95
CA ALA A 301 4.13 -13.82 19.19
C ALA A 301 4.01 -13.12 17.82
N LEU A 302 4.29 -11.82 17.76
CA LEU A 302 4.21 -11.01 16.54
C LEU A 302 5.49 -11.09 15.70
N TRP A 303 6.54 -11.74 16.18
CA TRP A 303 7.82 -11.81 15.49
C TRP A 303 7.73 -12.44 14.09
N PRO A 304 7.01 -13.55 13.85
CA PRO A 304 6.89 -14.11 12.51
C PRO A 304 6.28 -13.13 11.50
N LEU A 305 5.24 -12.40 11.93
CA LEU A 305 4.63 -11.34 11.12
C LEU A 305 5.63 -10.20 10.90
N ALA A 306 6.27 -9.68 11.94
CA ALA A 306 7.25 -8.60 11.81
C ALA A 306 8.47 -8.99 10.94
N ALA A 307 8.88 -10.26 10.98
CA ALA A 307 9.92 -10.81 10.15
C ALA A 307 9.52 -10.74 8.66
N ALA A 308 8.32 -11.25 8.33
CA ALA A 308 7.75 -11.24 6.98
C ALA A 308 7.48 -9.81 6.47
N GLY A 309 6.92 -8.93 7.30
CA GLY A 309 6.67 -7.54 6.93
C GLY A 309 7.94 -6.72 6.74
N GLY A 310 9.06 -7.13 7.34
CA GLY A 310 10.36 -6.56 7.03
C GLY A 310 11.06 -7.17 5.80
N MET A 311 10.38 -8.10 5.12
CA MET A 311 10.76 -8.73 3.84
C MET A 311 9.61 -8.56 2.81
N ALA A 312 8.77 -7.55 2.99
CA ALA A 312 7.54 -7.36 2.23
C ALA A 312 7.78 -7.23 0.72
N MET A 313 8.84 -6.55 0.29
CA MET A 313 9.16 -6.41 -1.13
C MET A 313 9.65 -7.72 -1.73
N THR A 314 10.42 -8.51 -0.97
CA THR A 314 10.81 -9.87 -1.37
C THR A 314 9.57 -10.74 -1.56
N TRP A 315 8.63 -10.73 -0.61
CA TRP A 315 7.39 -11.50 -0.72
C TRP A 315 6.46 -11.01 -1.84
N TYR A 316 6.42 -9.70 -2.06
CA TYR A 316 5.69 -9.12 -3.18
C TYR A 316 6.30 -9.55 -4.53
N ALA A 317 7.61 -9.49 -4.74
CA ALA A 317 8.17 -9.99 -6.00
C ALA A 317 8.01 -11.52 -6.12
N GLY A 318 8.21 -12.24 -5.02
CA GLY A 318 8.17 -13.70 -4.97
C GLY A 318 6.80 -14.29 -5.33
N HIS A 319 5.68 -13.64 -4.97
CA HIS A 319 4.37 -14.17 -5.32
C HIS A 319 4.06 -14.10 -6.83
N PHE A 320 4.55 -13.09 -7.55
CA PHE A 320 4.42 -13.05 -9.02
C PHE A 320 5.20 -14.17 -9.69
N VAL A 321 6.43 -14.41 -9.24
CA VAL A 321 7.24 -15.54 -9.72
C VAL A 321 6.53 -16.86 -9.41
N TYR A 322 5.96 -16.99 -8.21
CA TYR A 322 5.19 -18.16 -7.82
C TYR A 322 3.96 -18.39 -8.72
N LEU A 323 3.16 -17.35 -8.97
CA LEU A 323 2.00 -17.41 -9.87
C LEU A 323 2.41 -17.81 -11.29
N LYS A 324 3.54 -17.30 -11.79
CA LYS A 324 4.07 -17.69 -13.10
C LYS A 324 4.43 -19.18 -13.15
N VAL A 325 5.09 -19.69 -12.11
CA VAL A 325 5.53 -21.10 -12.03
C VAL A 325 4.34 -22.06 -11.97
N ILE A 326 3.30 -21.73 -11.22
CA ILE A 326 2.12 -22.59 -11.05
C ILE A 326 1.06 -22.39 -12.15
N GLY A 327 1.28 -21.47 -13.09
CA GLY A 327 0.37 -21.22 -14.22
C GLY A 327 -0.83 -20.32 -13.91
N ASN A 328 -0.80 -19.55 -12.82
CA ASN A 328 -1.83 -18.57 -12.42
C ASN A 328 -3.28 -19.08 -12.52
N PRO A 329 -3.65 -20.12 -11.74
CA PRO A 329 -5.01 -20.64 -11.76
C PRO A 329 -6.00 -19.60 -11.23
N HIS A 330 -7.20 -19.57 -11.83
CA HIS A 330 -8.27 -18.64 -11.46
C HIS A 330 -8.86 -18.85 -10.06
N ALA A 331 -8.48 -19.95 -9.39
CA ALA A 331 -9.00 -20.32 -8.08
C ALA A 331 -7.99 -21.15 -7.30
N PHE A 332 -7.98 -20.98 -5.98
CA PHE A 332 -7.14 -21.72 -5.04
C PHE A 332 -7.98 -22.32 -3.92
N SER A 333 -7.48 -23.39 -3.32
CA SER A 333 -8.02 -23.89 -2.06
C SER A 333 -7.52 -23.05 -0.88
N SER A 334 -8.32 -22.95 0.17
CA SER A 334 -7.95 -22.24 1.40
C SER A 334 -6.76 -22.91 2.08
N THR A 335 -6.63 -24.23 1.98
CA THR A 335 -5.44 -24.98 2.46
C THR A 335 -4.18 -24.55 1.73
N HIS A 336 -4.25 -24.33 0.41
CA HIS A 336 -3.12 -23.84 -0.37
C HIS A 336 -2.72 -22.43 0.05
N PHE A 337 -3.69 -21.52 0.21
CA PHE A 337 -3.43 -20.17 0.70
C PHE A 337 -2.76 -20.18 2.08
N LEU A 338 -3.30 -20.98 3.03
CA LEU A 338 -2.72 -21.12 4.36
C LEU A 338 -1.30 -21.70 4.31
N ALA A 339 -1.02 -22.64 3.41
CA ALA A 339 0.31 -23.17 3.19
C ALA A 339 1.28 -22.09 2.67
N VAL A 340 0.85 -21.27 1.70
CA VAL A 340 1.65 -20.13 1.20
C VAL A 340 1.97 -19.16 2.33
N VAL A 341 0.97 -18.77 3.14
CA VAL A 341 1.18 -17.88 4.30
C VAL A 341 2.12 -18.53 5.33
N ALA A 342 1.94 -19.81 5.64
CA ALA A 342 2.79 -20.53 6.59
C ALA A 342 4.24 -20.61 6.12
N VAL A 343 4.46 -20.89 4.82
CA VAL A 343 5.79 -20.88 4.20
C VAL A 343 6.40 -19.48 4.28
N THR A 344 5.64 -18.44 3.93
CA THR A 344 6.10 -17.04 4.02
C THR A 344 6.55 -16.68 5.43
N LEU A 345 5.76 -17.00 6.46
CA LEU A 345 6.12 -16.73 7.85
C LEU A 345 7.34 -17.54 8.30
N THR A 346 7.37 -18.84 7.99
CA THR A 346 8.44 -19.75 8.43
C THR A 346 9.77 -19.39 7.78
N VAL A 347 9.79 -19.21 6.45
CA VAL A 347 10.98 -18.80 5.70
C VAL A 347 11.46 -17.43 6.17
N SER A 348 10.56 -16.48 6.46
CA SER A 348 10.95 -15.17 7.00
C SER A 348 11.64 -15.28 8.35
N VAL A 349 11.13 -16.12 9.26
CA VAL A 349 11.73 -16.34 10.57
C VAL A 349 13.09 -17.01 10.45
N LEU A 350 13.21 -18.03 9.58
CA LEU A 350 14.48 -18.73 9.33
C LEU A 350 15.51 -17.79 8.70
N TRP A 351 15.12 -17.06 7.66
CA TRP A 351 15.98 -16.09 6.98
C TRP A 351 16.55 -15.04 7.93
N ARG A 352 15.72 -14.55 8.86
CA ARG A 352 16.11 -13.60 9.91
C ARG A 352 17.20 -14.11 10.86
N ARG A 353 17.46 -15.43 10.89
CA ARG A 353 18.57 -16.00 11.66
C ARG A 353 19.93 -15.73 11.00
N TRP A 354 19.98 -15.62 9.67
CA TRP A 354 21.21 -15.40 8.92
C TRP A 354 21.36 -13.95 8.42
N LEU A 355 20.28 -13.34 7.94
CA LEU A 355 20.30 -12.02 7.31
C LEU A 355 19.24 -11.09 7.89
N GLN A 356 19.64 -9.83 8.14
CA GLN A 356 18.78 -8.83 8.78
C GLN A 356 17.71 -8.24 7.84
N ARG A 357 17.81 -8.47 6.52
CA ARG A 357 16.92 -7.92 5.49
C ARG A 357 16.62 -9.01 4.47
N GLY A 358 15.46 -8.94 3.82
CA GLY A 358 15.19 -9.81 2.67
C GLY A 358 16.12 -9.50 1.50
N PRO A 359 16.28 -10.42 0.54
CA PRO A 359 17.17 -10.27 -0.61
C PRO A 359 16.98 -8.95 -1.35
N LEU A 360 15.74 -8.61 -1.72
CA LEU A 360 15.48 -7.40 -2.48
C LEU A 360 15.56 -6.14 -1.61
N GLU A 361 15.15 -6.21 -0.34
CA GLU A 361 15.34 -5.10 0.60
C GLU A 361 16.81 -4.82 0.87
N TRP A 362 17.65 -5.86 0.87
CA TRP A 362 19.10 -5.74 0.98
C TRP A 362 19.69 -5.10 -0.27
N LEU A 363 19.25 -5.50 -1.47
CA LEU A 363 19.66 -4.88 -2.73
C LEU A 363 19.36 -3.38 -2.72
N VAL A 364 18.10 -3.00 -2.45
CA VAL A 364 17.69 -1.60 -2.35
C VAL A 364 18.52 -0.86 -1.32
N HIS A 365 18.72 -1.46 -0.14
CA HIS A 365 19.52 -0.84 0.91
C HIS A 365 20.96 -0.58 0.48
N LYS A 366 21.61 -1.58 -0.12
CA LYS A 366 23.00 -1.48 -0.55
C LYS A 366 23.14 -0.40 -1.61
N THR A 367 22.27 -0.39 -2.61
CA THR A 367 22.23 0.64 -3.66
C THR A 367 22.10 2.04 -3.06
N ILE A 368 21.16 2.25 -2.13
CA ILE A 368 20.96 3.55 -1.47
C ILE A 368 22.21 4.00 -0.70
N VAL A 369 22.86 3.10 0.03
CA VAL A 369 24.05 3.44 0.84
C VAL A 369 25.27 3.69 -0.05
N THR A 370 25.39 3.00 -1.17
CA THR A 370 26.48 3.19 -2.15
C THR A 370 26.34 4.53 -2.86
N PHE A 371 25.16 4.86 -3.39
CA PHE A 371 24.93 6.12 -4.11
C PHE A 371 24.85 7.34 -3.20
N VAL A 372 24.38 7.18 -1.96
CA VAL A 372 24.27 8.26 -0.98
C VAL A 372 24.88 7.83 0.37
N PRO A 373 26.22 7.84 0.47
CA PRO A 373 26.93 7.44 1.67
C PRO A 373 26.50 8.29 2.87
N GLY A 374 26.22 7.63 4.00
CA GLY A 374 26.09 8.34 5.27
C GLY A 374 27.46 8.74 5.79
N ARG A 375 27.56 9.82 6.58
CA ARG A 375 28.79 10.07 7.33
C ARG A 375 29.13 8.82 8.16
N ARG A 376 30.33 8.26 7.95
CA ARG A 376 30.99 7.47 9.00
C ARG A 376 31.05 8.39 10.22
N ARG A 377 30.56 7.93 11.37
CA ARG A 377 30.91 8.56 12.65
C ARG A 377 32.43 8.54 12.68
N THR A 378 33.08 9.67 12.45
CA THR A 378 34.45 9.86 12.89
C THR A 378 34.41 9.60 14.38
N ALA A 379 35.03 8.50 14.81
CA ALA A 379 35.32 8.29 16.21
C ALA A 379 36.08 9.54 16.65
N ALA A 380 35.45 10.34 17.53
CA ALA A 380 36.18 11.34 18.27
C ALA A 380 37.12 10.55 19.18
N ALA A 381 38.40 10.65 18.89
CA ALA A 381 39.47 10.29 19.81
C ALA A 381 39.52 11.29 20.97
#